data_AF-A0A0F9SF25-F1
#
_entry.id   AF-A0A0F9SF25-F1
#
_cell.length_a   1.000
_cell.length_b   1.000
_cell.length_c   1.000
_cell.angle_alpha   90.00
_cell.angle_beta   90.00
_cell.angle_gamma   90.00
#
_symmetry.space_group_name_H-M   'P 1'
#
loop_
_entity.id
_entity.type
_entity.pdbx_description
1 polymer ?
#
loop_
_entity_poly.entity_id
_entity_poly.type
_entity_poly.pdbx_seq_one_letter_code
_entity_poly.pdbx_strand_id
1 'polypeptide(L)'
;LRRARNVADGVSEKIFSGKDPALINIQGPIGEFVFAKMFGFPWDINTKPRKGGIDFECKNGIMIDVKHTEQTVDPQLRNSQHKIERDYHADVYVLIAGPVCGPKFSMMGYAFSGELMREENIDRGSYVLPARRLRWDLEGFRILIGREG
;
A
#
# COMPACT_ATOMS: atom_id res chain seq x y z
N LEU A 1 8.33 -8.12 -11.01
CA LEU A 1 8.91 -7.57 -12.27
C LEU A 1 9.39 -6.11 -12.11
N ARG A 2 8.54 -5.17 -11.67
CA ARG A 2 8.89 -3.75 -11.45
C ARG A 2 10.10 -3.53 -10.53
N ARG A 3 10.13 -4.19 -9.37
CA ARG A 3 11.23 -4.01 -8.40
C ARG A 3 12.55 -4.64 -8.84
N ALA A 4 12.52 -5.76 -9.56
CA ALA A 4 13.71 -6.36 -10.16
C ALA A 4 14.36 -5.39 -11.18
N ARG A 5 13.53 -4.63 -11.90
CA ARG A 5 13.97 -3.58 -12.81
C ARG A 5 14.53 -2.37 -12.06
N ASN A 6 13.89 -1.92 -10.98
CA ASN A 6 14.44 -0.87 -10.11
C ASN A 6 15.83 -1.24 -9.56
N VAL A 7 16.04 -2.50 -9.15
CA VAL A 7 17.34 -3.01 -8.71
C VAL A 7 18.34 -3.03 -9.87
N ALA A 8 17.94 -3.49 -11.06
CA ALA A 8 18.78 -3.47 -12.26
C ALA A 8 19.18 -2.04 -12.70
N ASP A 9 18.31 -1.07 -12.45
CA ASP A 9 18.51 0.35 -12.75
C ASP A 9 19.21 1.12 -11.60
N GLY A 10 19.79 0.40 -10.62
CA GLY A 10 20.61 0.99 -9.55
C GLY A 10 19.83 1.74 -8.46
N VAL A 11 18.51 1.56 -8.38
CA VAL A 11 17.71 2.17 -7.31
C VAL A 11 17.94 1.38 -6.01
N SER A 12 18.73 1.97 -5.12
CA SER A 12 18.97 1.47 -3.75
C SER A 12 17.69 1.58 -2.92
N GLU A 13 17.08 0.43 -2.59
CA GLU A 13 15.99 0.34 -1.63
C GLU A 13 16.45 -0.39 -0.35
N LYS A 14 16.19 0.21 0.82
CA LYS A 14 16.39 -0.47 2.10
C LYS A 14 15.29 -1.55 2.25
N ILE A 15 15.69 -2.82 2.19
CA ILE A 15 14.80 -3.95 2.47
C ILE A 15 14.68 -4.10 4.00
N PHE A 16 13.53 -3.70 4.56
CA PHE A 16 13.31 -3.69 6.01
C PHE A 16 12.84 -5.01 6.61
N SER A 17 13.04 -6.12 5.91
CA SER A 17 12.61 -7.44 6.41
C SER A 17 13.58 -8.51 5.94
N GLY A 18 13.99 -9.42 6.83
CA GLY A 18 14.74 -10.63 6.48
C GLY A 18 13.94 -11.65 5.66
N LYS A 19 12.91 -11.20 4.93
CA LYS A 19 12.14 -12.00 3.99
C LYS A 19 12.86 -12.04 2.64
N ASP A 20 12.64 -13.13 1.92
CA ASP A 20 13.13 -13.31 0.56
C ASP A 20 12.74 -12.08 -0.31
N PRO A 21 13.73 -11.38 -0.91
CA PRO A 21 13.47 -10.28 -1.83
C PRO A 21 12.46 -10.61 -2.92
N ALA A 22 12.42 -11.85 -3.41
CA ALA A 22 11.47 -12.30 -4.41
C ALA A 22 10.02 -12.22 -3.90
N LEU A 23 9.78 -12.59 -2.64
CA LEU A 23 8.44 -12.51 -2.03
C LEU A 23 8.00 -11.05 -1.91
N ILE A 24 8.89 -10.16 -1.47
CA ILE A 24 8.56 -8.74 -1.34
C ILE A 24 8.25 -8.12 -2.72
N ASN A 25 8.90 -8.61 -3.79
CA ASN A 25 8.63 -8.16 -5.17
C ASN A 25 7.25 -8.56 -5.69
N ILE A 26 6.62 -9.54 -5.06
CA ILE A 26 5.32 -10.09 -5.44
C ILE A 26 4.21 -9.52 -4.55
N GLN A 27 4.49 -9.28 -3.27
CA GLN A 27 3.52 -8.77 -2.29
C GLN A 27 2.87 -7.44 -2.72
N GLY A 28 3.66 -6.47 -3.18
CA GLY A 28 3.13 -5.18 -3.66
C GLY A 28 2.11 -5.34 -4.79
N PRO A 29 2.49 -5.95 -5.93
CA PRO A 29 1.57 -6.21 -7.03
C PRO A 29 0.32 -7.02 -6.66
N ILE A 30 0.41 -7.95 -5.69
CA ILE A 30 -0.77 -8.69 -5.21
C ILE A 30 -1.74 -7.74 -4.51
N GLY A 31 -1.27 -6.90 -3.59
CA GLY A 31 -2.11 -5.90 -2.93
C GLY A 31 -2.78 -4.99 -3.93
N GLU A 32 -2.01 -4.45 -4.88
CA GLU A 32 -2.50 -3.61 -5.98
C GLU A 32 -3.58 -4.33 -6.81
N PHE A 33 -3.33 -5.57 -7.24
CA PHE A 33 -4.28 -6.36 -8.02
C PHE A 33 -5.59 -6.63 -7.27
N VAL A 34 -5.50 -7.04 -6.01
CA VAL A 34 -6.67 -7.33 -5.17
C VAL A 34 -7.49 -6.06 -4.97
N PHE A 35 -6.84 -4.94 -4.65
CA PHE A 35 -7.50 -3.64 -4.54
C PHE A 35 -8.20 -3.24 -5.83
N ALA A 36 -7.50 -3.35 -6.97
CA ALA A 36 -8.06 -3.03 -8.27
C ALA A 36 -9.30 -3.86 -8.59
N LYS A 37 -9.27 -5.16 -8.28
CA LYS A 37 -10.41 -6.06 -8.45
C LYS A 37 -11.59 -5.72 -7.52
N MET A 38 -11.33 -5.35 -6.26
CA MET A 38 -12.37 -5.01 -5.29
C MET A 38 -13.14 -3.73 -5.64
N PHE A 39 -12.45 -2.73 -6.20
CA PHE A 39 -13.02 -1.40 -6.47
C PHE A 39 -13.15 -1.07 -7.97
N GLY A 40 -12.91 -2.03 -8.86
CA GLY A 40 -13.06 -1.87 -10.30
C GLY A 40 -12.06 -0.90 -10.93
N PHE A 41 -10.85 -0.79 -10.38
CA PHE A 41 -9.78 -0.04 -11.04
C PHE A 41 -9.16 -0.87 -12.18
N PRO A 42 -8.80 -0.23 -13.30
CA PRO A 42 -7.92 -0.88 -14.26
C PRO A 42 -6.59 -1.18 -13.55
N TRP A 43 -6.21 -2.46 -13.51
CA TRP A 43 -4.92 -2.83 -12.96
C TRP A 43 -3.84 -2.55 -14.00
N ASP A 44 -3.03 -1.51 -13.75
CA ASP A 44 -1.93 -1.16 -14.65
C ASP A 44 -0.72 -2.07 -14.39
N ILE A 45 -0.51 -3.05 -15.26
CA ILE A 45 0.62 -4.01 -15.19
C ILE A 45 1.93 -3.36 -15.69
N ASN A 46 1.95 -2.06 -15.98
CA ASN A 46 3.09 -1.40 -16.56
C ASN A 46 4.36 -1.59 -15.72
N THR A 47 5.40 -2.15 -16.37
CA THR A 47 6.68 -2.48 -15.76
C THR A 47 7.67 -1.31 -15.80
N LYS A 48 7.25 -0.12 -16.26
CA LYS A 48 8.07 1.08 -16.25
C LYS A 48 8.44 1.46 -14.81
N PRO A 49 9.72 1.78 -14.53
CA PRO A 49 10.11 2.37 -13.25
C PRO A 49 9.29 3.64 -13.00
N ARG A 50 8.56 3.69 -11.89
CA ARG A 50 7.93 4.93 -11.41
C ARG A 50 8.70 5.42 -10.20
N LYS A 51 9.11 6.69 -10.21
CA LYS A 51 9.52 7.40 -9.00
C LYS A 51 8.23 7.84 -8.30
N GLY A 52 7.78 7.07 -7.33
CA GLY A 52 6.59 7.43 -6.54
C GLY A 52 6.01 6.22 -5.81
N GLY A 53 5.58 6.45 -4.58
CA GLY A 53 4.91 5.45 -3.74
C GLY A 53 3.38 5.48 -3.91
N ILE A 54 2.87 5.79 -5.09
CA ILE A 54 1.44 5.89 -5.39
C ILE A 54 1.09 4.77 -6.37
N ASP A 55 0.07 3.99 -6.04
CA ASP A 55 -0.38 2.84 -6.83
C ASP A 55 -1.58 3.20 -7.72
N PHE A 56 -2.50 4.05 -7.22
CA PHE A 56 -3.70 4.47 -7.96
C PHE A 56 -3.92 5.98 -7.84
N GLU A 57 -4.42 6.56 -8.93
CA GLU A 57 -4.95 7.92 -8.98
C GLU A 57 -6.43 7.85 -9.36
N CYS A 58 -7.28 8.35 -8.47
CA CYS A 58 -8.73 8.38 -8.67
C CYS A 58 -9.12 9.52 -9.62
N LYS A 59 -10.33 9.43 -10.21
CA LYS A 59 -10.83 10.48 -11.13
C LYS A 59 -10.95 11.85 -10.46
N ASN A 60 -11.14 11.89 -9.15
CA ASN A 60 -11.21 13.10 -8.34
C ASN A 60 -9.84 13.56 -7.81
N GLY A 61 -8.74 12.99 -8.29
CA GLY A 61 -7.37 13.37 -7.93
C GLY A 61 -6.84 12.72 -6.65
N ILE A 62 -7.62 11.89 -5.96
CA ILE A 62 -7.15 11.18 -4.76
C ILE A 62 -6.09 10.14 -5.14
N MET A 63 -4.94 10.22 -4.48
CA MET A 63 -3.83 9.31 -4.63
C MET A 63 -3.88 8.22 -3.56
N ILE A 64 -3.76 6.95 -3.97
CA ILE A 64 -3.84 5.78 -3.11
C ILE A 64 -2.55 4.97 -3.18
N ASP A 65 -2.06 4.54 -2.02
CA ASP A 65 -0.96 3.58 -1.86
C ASP A 65 -1.47 2.34 -1.12
N VAL A 66 -1.27 1.17 -1.72
CA VAL A 66 -1.80 -0.10 -1.24
C VAL A 66 -0.68 -0.90 -0.59
N LYS A 67 -0.87 -1.25 0.67
CA LYS A 67 0.03 -2.13 1.43
C LYS A 67 -0.56 -3.51 1.53
N HIS A 68 0.31 -4.50 1.41
CA HIS A 68 -0.01 -5.91 1.59
C HIS A 68 0.67 -6.46 2.84
N THR A 69 -0.02 -7.34 3.56
CA THR A 69 0.56 -8.13 4.65
C THR A 69 0.03 -9.55 4.64
N GLU A 70 0.89 -10.50 5.03
CA GLU A 70 0.49 -11.88 5.31
C GLU A 70 0.21 -12.09 6.81
N GLN A 71 0.47 -11.09 7.64
CA GLN A 71 0.22 -11.14 9.08
C GLN A 71 -1.28 -11.12 9.34
N THR A 72 -1.77 -12.15 10.05
CA THR A 72 -3.18 -12.29 10.39
C THR A 72 -3.51 -11.81 11.80
N VAL A 73 -2.55 -11.85 12.72
CA VAL A 73 -2.70 -11.41 14.11
C VAL A 73 -2.16 -9.99 14.25
N ASP A 74 -3.01 -9.03 14.62
CA ASP A 74 -2.70 -7.59 14.70
C ASP A 74 -1.97 -7.04 13.45
N PRO A 75 -2.59 -7.10 12.25
CA PRO A 75 -1.98 -6.55 11.05
C PRO A 75 -1.80 -5.04 11.18
N GLN A 76 -0.74 -4.51 10.57
CA GLN A 76 -0.36 -3.11 10.70
C GLN A 76 -0.10 -2.51 9.34
N LEU A 77 -0.62 -1.30 9.15
CA LEU A 77 -0.29 -0.46 8.02
C LEU A 77 1.07 0.18 8.28
N ARG A 78 2.02 0.01 7.36
CA ARG A 78 3.39 0.50 7.51
C ARG A 78 3.82 1.33 6.31
N ASN A 79 4.41 2.50 6.57
CA ASN A 79 5.08 3.28 5.54
C ASN A 79 6.44 3.80 6.05
N SER A 80 7.45 3.81 5.18
CA SER A 80 8.80 4.24 5.56
C SER A 80 8.87 5.77 5.59
N GLN A 81 9.51 6.33 6.61
CA GLN A 81 9.75 7.78 6.72
C GLN A 81 10.48 8.35 5.50
N HIS A 82 11.48 7.62 4.98
CA HIS A 82 12.27 8.04 3.82
C HIS A 82 11.47 8.21 2.51
N LYS A 83 10.29 7.58 2.39
CA LYS A 83 9.41 7.77 1.24
C LYS A 83 8.67 9.11 1.30
N ILE A 84 8.43 9.60 2.51
CA ILE A 84 7.63 10.81 2.79
C ILE A 84 8.50 12.06 2.65
N GLU A 85 9.76 12.00 3.09
CA GLU A 85 10.75 13.08 2.97
C GLU A 85 11.07 13.49 1.52
N ARG A 86 10.59 12.73 0.52
CA ARG A 86 10.81 12.97 -0.91
C ARG A 86 9.57 13.51 -1.64
N ASP A 87 8.59 14.05 -0.93
CA ASP A 87 7.31 14.57 -1.46
C ASP A 87 6.46 13.54 -2.23
N TYR A 88 6.73 12.25 -2.07
CA TYR A 88 5.91 11.18 -2.64
C TYR A 88 4.97 10.62 -1.57
N HIS A 89 3.88 11.33 -1.27
CA HIS A 89 2.85 10.86 -0.35
C HIS A 89 1.53 10.60 -1.08
N ALA A 90 0.89 9.47 -0.76
CA ALA A 90 -0.50 9.24 -1.10
C ALA A 90 -1.41 9.98 -0.13
N ASP A 91 -2.61 10.36 -0.56
CA ASP A 91 -3.65 10.92 0.31
C ASP A 91 -4.21 9.83 1.24
N VAL A 92 -4.33 8.61 0.71
CA VAL A 92 -4.91 7.47 1.40
C VAL A 92 -4.02 6.24 1.29
N TYR A 93 -3.85 5.56 2.43
CA TYR A 93 -3.11 4.32 2.53
C TYR A 93 -4.08 3.19 2.86
N VAL A 94 -4.05 2.12 2.08
CA VAL A 94 -4.94 0.96 2.23
C VAL A 94 -4.15 -0.24 2.69
N LEU A 95 -4.68 -1.02 3.62
CA LEU A 95 -4.07 -2.28 4.04
C LEU A 95 -4.89 -3.46 3.52
N ILE A 96 -4.27 -4.35 2.76
CA ILE A 96 -4.80 -5.64 2.33
C ILE A 96 -4.07 -6.75 3.09
N ALA A 97 -4.81 -7.67 3.70
CA ALA A 97 -4.27 -8.85 4.35
C ALA A 97 -4.64 -10.12 3.57
N GLY A 98 -3.68 -11.03 3.42
CA GLY A 98 -3.88 -12.35 2.86
C GLY A 98 -2.57 -13.02 2.47
N PRO A 99 -2.53 -14.36 2.35
CA PRO A 99 -1.34 -15.09 1.90
C PRO A 99 -1.00 -14.79 0.44
N VAL A 100 0.29 -14.70 0.09
CA VAL A 100 0.76 -14.45 -1.29
C VAL A 100 0.22 -15.49 -2.29
N CYS A 101 0.11 -16.76 -1.87
CA CYS A 101 -0.35 -17.86 -2.74
C CYS A 101 -1.75 -18.37 -2.40
N GLY A 102 -2.57 -17.63 -1.64
CA GLY A 102 -3.90 -18.10 -1.25
C GLY A 102 -5.05 -17.37 -1.93
N PRO A 103 -6.27 -17.95 -1.86
CA PRO A 103 -7.43 -17.42 -2.58
C PRO A 103 -8.19 -16.33 -1.83
N LYS A 104 -7.84 -16.06 -0.56
CA LYS A 104 -8.60 -15.20 0.33
C LYS A 104 -7.78 -13.98 0.71
N PHE A 105 -8.32 -12.82 0.39
CA PHE A 105 -7.79 -11.52 0.78
C PHE A 105 -8.89 -10.69 1.41
N SER A 106 -8.52 -9.86 2.37
CA SER A 106 -9.41 -8.92 3.04
C SER A 106 -8.78 -7.53 3.04
N MET A 107 -9.57 -6.51 2.73
CA MET A 107 -9.18 -5.15 3.09
C MET A 107 -9.28 -5.01 4.60
N MET A 108 -8.19 -4.62 5.26
CA MET A 108 -8.10 -4.38 6.70
C MET A 108 -8.49 -2.95 7.09
N GLY A 109 -8.91 -2.14 6.13
CA GLY A 109 -9.23 -0.73 6.30
C GLY A 109 -8.23 0.20 5.61
N TYR A 110 -8.43 1.49 5.84
CA TYR A 110 -7.63 2.58 5.26
C TYR A 110 -7.33 3.66 6.30
N ALA A 111 -6.33 4.49 6.02
CA ALA A 111 -6.03 5.68 6.80
C ALA A 111 -5.64 6.83 5.87
N PHE A 112 -6.01 8.05 6.25
CA PHE A 112 -5.49 9.24 5.60
C PHE A 112 -4.01 9.42 5.94
N SER A 113 -3.28 10.08 5.03
CA SER A 113 -1.87 10.44 5.23
C SER A 113 -1.61 11.08 6.60
N GLY A 114 -2.38 12.11 6.98
CA GLY A 114 -2.27 12.80 8.26
C GLY A 114 -2.68 11.99 9.50
N GLU A 115 -3.31 10.83 9.32
CA GLU A 115 -3.59 9.88 10.41
C GLU A 115 -2.43 8.92 10.61
N LEU A 116 -1.84 8.43 9.51
CA LEU A 116 -0.69 7.54 9.53
C LEU A 116 0.58 8.26 9.97
N MET A 117 0.83 9.46 9.45
CA MET A 117 2.10 10.19 9.58
C MET A 117 2.26 11.01 10.86
N ARG A 118 1.54 10.66 11.92
CA ARG A 118 1.69 11.30 13.23
C ARG A 118 2.94 10.80 13.94
N GLU A 119 3.58 11.67 14.72
CA GLU A 119 4.79 11.32 15.48
C GLU A 119 4.55 10.13 16.42
N GLU A 120 3.36 10.05 17.02
CA GLU A 120 2.94 8.94 17.89
C GLU A 120 2.93 7.56 17.20
N ASN A 121 2.92 7.53 15.86
CA ASN A 121 2.92 6.30 15.07
C ASN A 121 4.33 5.90 14.60
N ILE A 122 5.38 6.63 15.00
CA ILE A 122 6.75 6.31 14.60
C ILE A 122 7.26 5.11 15.41
N ASP A 123 7.60 4.03 14.72
CA ASP A 123 8.24 2.83 15.28
C ASP A 123 9.41 2.42 14.37
N ARG A 124 10.63 2.43 14.95
CA ARG A 124 11.87 1.98 14.29
C ARG A 124 12.10 2.57 12.89
N GLY A 125 11.82 3.87 12.71
CA GLY A 125 12.04 4.58 11.44
C GLY A 125 10.93 4.39 10.40
N SER A 126 9.76 3.89 10.80
CA SER A 126 8.56 3.79 9.96
C SER A 126 7.34 4.32 10.69
N TYR A 127 6.35 4.82 9.96
CA TYR A 127 5.02 5.06 10.49
C TYR A 127 4.25 3.75 10.50
N VAL A 128 3.63 3.44 11.64
CA VAL A 128 2.94 2.17 11.90
C VAL A 128 1.58 2.45 12.53
N LEU A 129 0.53 1.95 11.88
CA LEU A 129 -0.83 2.08 12.38
C LEU A 129 -1.51 0.70 12.45
N PRO A 130 -1.87 0.21 13.65
CA PRO A 130 -2.60 -1.05 13.80
C PRO A 130 -3.95 -1.07 13.08
N ALA A 131 -4.34 -2.21 12.52
CA ALA A 131 -5.58 -2.36 11.76
C ALA A 131 -6.84 -1.96 12.54
N ARG A 132 -6.84 -2.14 13.86
CA ARG A 132 -7.92 -1.70 14.76
C ARG A 132 -8.13 -0.19 14.82
N ARG A 133 -7.13 0.61 14.39
CA ARG A 133 -7.19 2.07 14.29
C ARG A 133 -7.49 2.55 12.86
N LEU A 134 -7.61 1.63 11.89
CA LEU A 134 -7.96 1.98 10.51
C LEU A 134 -9.45 2.24 10.39
N ARG A 135 -9.81 3.02 9.37
CA ARG A 135 -11.19 3.25 8.96
C ARG A 135 -11.72 2.03 8.21
N TRP A 136 -12.97 1.66 8.48
CA TRP A 136 -13.61 0.44 7.95
C TRP A 136 -14.93 0.70 7.21
N ASP A 137 -15.30 1.96 7.04
CA ASP A 137 -16.46 2.34 6.26
C ASP A 137 -16.18 2.16 4.76
N LEU A 138 -16.60 1.02 4.20
CA LEU A 138 -16.44 0.70 2.79
C LEU A 138 -17.28 1.60 1.88
N GLU A 139 -18.44 2.04 2.34
CA GLU A 139 -19.32 2.90 1.54
C GLU A 139 -18.75 4.33 1.48
N GLY A 140 -18.35 4.86 2.64
CA GLY A 140 -17.62 6.12 2.69
C GLY A 140 -16.31 6.07 1.90
N PHE A 141 -15.61 4.93 1.89
CA PHE A 141 -14.42 4.76 1.05
C PHE A 141 -14.75 4.75 -0.45
N ARG A 142 -15.84 4.11 -0.86
CA ARG A 142 -16.34 4.11 -2.25
C ARG A 142 -16.67 5.52 -2.73
N ILE A 143 -17.40 6.27 -1.91
CA ILE A 143 -17.71 7.68 -2.15
C ILE A 143 -16.42 8.49 -2.25
N LEU A 144 -15.50 8.31 -1.29
CA LEU A 144 -14.21 9.01 -1.25
C LEU A 144 -13.46 8.85 -2.58
N ILE A 145 -13.36 7.62 -3.11
CA ILE A 145 -12.61 7.34 -4.34
C ILE A 145 -13.41 7.58 -5.63
N GLY A 146 -14.60 8.18 -5.54
CA GLY A 146 -15.46 8.49 -6.69
C GLY A 146 -15.98 7.25 -7.42
N ARG A 147 -16.26 6.17 -6.67
CA ARG A 147 -16.82 4.92 -7.17
C ARG A 147 -18.15 4.68 -6.44
N GLU A 148 -19.24 5.23 -6.96
CA GLU A 148 -20.58 4.93 -6.45
C GLU A 148 -20.86 3.42 -6.53
N GLY A 149 -21.58 2.90 -5.54
CA GLY A 149 -21.90 1.48 -5.35
C GLY A 149 -22.84 0.90 -6.40
#